data_AF-A0A2M7YYV8-F1
#
_entry.id   AF-A0A2M7YYV8-F1
#
_cell.length_a   1.000
_cell.length_b   1.000
_cell.length_c   1.000
_cell.angle_alpha   90.00
_cell.angle_beta   90.00
_cell.angle_gamma   90.00
#
_symmetry.space_group_name_H-M   'P 1'
#
loop_
_entity.id
_entity.type
_entity.pdbx_description
1 polymer ?
#
loop_
_entity_poly.entity_id
_entity_poly.type
_entity_poly.pdbx_seq_one_letter_code
_entity_poly.pdbx_strand_id
1 'polypeptide(L)'
;KRLAYEKDPNSPITKATGYMGGGCLAGTNYARVTPNGDLTPCPYMPLSAGNIRDASFVDLWENSEVFNSFRYPHLKGKCGDCEYSEICGGCRARPYVDHGDWMDEDEWCLYTPKGGEKVQVAFNVTEPSSVEWEAAAEKRLSRIPYFLRAMVKKGVERHAVEQGISVVTIELMEELRKRRFGNEKPVFKF
;
A
#
# COMPACT_ATOMS: atom_id res chain seq x y z
N LYS A 1 -1.78 4.15 -12.96
CA LYS A 1 -2.18 2.79 -12.50
C LYS A 1 -3.40 2.22 -13.22
N ARG A 2 -4.49 3.00 -13.43
CA ARG A 2 -5.64 2.58 -14.26
C ARG A 2 -5.23 1.87 -15.56
N LEU A 3 -4.42 2.51 -16.39
CA LEU A 3 -3.94 1.92 -17.67
C LEU A 3 -3.20 0.58 -17.49
N ALA A 4 -2.45 0.42 -16.40
CA ALA A 4 -1.77 -0.84 -16.10
C ALA A 4 -2.77 -1.92 -15.67
N TYR A 5 -3.79 -1.55 -14.87
CA TYR A 5 -4.86 -2.44 -14.45
C TYR A 5 -5.73 -2.90 -15.61
N GLU A 6 -6.12 -1.98 -16.50
CA GLU A 6 -6.89 -2.30 -17.70
C GLU A 6 -6.14 -3.26 -18.64
N LYS A 7 -4.80 -3.16 -18.68
CA LYS A 7 -3.97 -4.05 -19.49
C LYS A 7 -3.77 -5.42 -18.84
N ASP A 8 -3.46 -5.43 -17.55
CA ASP A 8 -3.25 -6.65 -16.76
C ASP A 8 -3.53 -6.35 -15.27
N PRO A 9 -4.70 -6.78 -14.75
CA PRO A 9 -5.04 -6.63 -13.34
C PRO A 9 -4.00 -7.27 -12.42
N ASN A 10 -3.28 -8.28 -12.91
CA ASN A 10 -2.29 -9.04 -12.16
C ASN A 10 -0.86 -8.49 -12.27
N SER A 11 -0.67 -7.37 -12.97
CA SER A 11 0.66 -6.76 -13.15
C SER A 11 1.34 -6.45 -11.82
N PRO A 12 2.67 -6.59 -11.70
CA PRO A 12 3.40 -6.11 -10.52
C PRO A 12 3.14 -4.62 -10.21
N ILE A 13 2.82 -3.80 -11.22
CA ILE A 13 2.51 -2.37 -11.10
C ILE A 13 1.17 -2.15 -10.39
N THR A 14 0.20 -3.04 -10.60
CA THR A 14 -1.15 -2.99 -10.01
C THR A 14 -1.18 -3.72 -8.67
N LYS A 15 -0.40 -4.79 -8.52
CA LYS A 15 -0.15 -5.53 -7.27
C LYS A 15 0.70 -4.78 -6.26
N ALA A 16 1.31 -3.66 -6.64
CA ALA A 16 1.97 -2.73 -5.72
C ALA A 16 0.92 -2.03 -4.81
N THR A 17 0.54 -2.76 -3.76
CA THR A 17 0.20 -2.32 -2.40
C THR A 17 -0.85 -1.23 -2.23
N GLY A 18 -2.12 -1.49 -2.51
CA GLY A 18 -3.26 -0.68 -2.02
C GLY A 18 -3.08 0.85 -2.11
N TYR A 19 -3.72 1.58 -1.19
CA TYR A 19 -3.50 3.03 -1.03
C TYR A 19 -2.04 3.36 -0.59
N MET A 20 -1.26 2.37 -0.13
CA MET A 20 0.12 2.49 0.35
C MET A 20 1.21 2.37 -0.74
N GLY A 21 0.85 2.23 -2.01
CA GLY A 21 1.84 2.15 -3.09
C GLY A 21 1.27 2.37 -4.47
N GLY A 22 0.06 2.91 -4.59
CA GLY A 22 -0.55 3.16 -5.90
C GLY A 22 -0.99 4.53 -6.30
N GLY A 23 -1.31 5.39 -5.34
CA GLY A 23 -1.67 6.76 -5.61
C GLY A 23 -0.62 7.76 -5.17
N CYS A 24 -1.10 8.91 -4.71
CA CYS A 24 -0.27 9.94 -4.12
C CYS A 24 0.49 9.37 -2.91
N LEU A 25 1.83 9.46 -2.93
CA LEU A 25 2.68 9.02 -1.81
C LEU A 25 2.80 10.08 -0.70
N ALA A 26 2.28 11.28 -0.96
CA ALA A 26 2.30 12.40 -0.03
C ALA A 26 1.54 12.00 1.23
N GLY A 27 2.20 12.06 2.39
CA GLY A 27 1.57 11.79 3.67
C GLY A 27 1.22 10.34 4.00
N THR A 28 1.46 9.42 3.07
CA THR A 28 1.23 7.98 3.25
C THR A 28 2.55 7.24 3.39
N ASN A 29 3.51 7.48 2.49
CA ASN A 29 4.82 6.82 2.47
C ASN A 29 5.98 7.81 2.54
N TYR A 30 5.69 9.10 2.42
CA TYR A 30 6.70 10.15 2.32
C TYR A 30 6.19 11.46 2.95
N ALA A 31 7.12 12.17 3.59
CA ALA A 31 7.00 13.58 3.96
C ALA A 31 8.34 14.28 3.71
N ARG A 32 8.30 15.60 3.64
CA ARG A 32 9.47 16.47 3.53
C ARG A 32 9.57 17.38 4.74
N VAL A 33 10.77 17.56 5.25
CA VAL A 33 11.09 18.64 6.19
C VAL A 33 11.78 19.76 5.41
N THR A 34 11.27 20.99 5.49
CA THR A 34 11.90 22.15 4.87
C THR A 34 13.15 22.59 5.66
N PRO A 35 14.06 23.42 5.10
CA PRO A 35 15.16 23.99 5.89
C PRO A 35 14.69 24.77 7.14
N ASN A 36 13.51 25.39 7.03
CA ASN A 36 12.84 26.09 8.12
C ASN A 36 12.12 25.16 9.11
N GLY A 37 12.16 23.84 8.90
CA GLY A 37 11.65 22.83 9.83
C GLY A 37 10.20 22.44 9.61
N ASP A 38 9.53 23.00 8.60
CA ASP A 38 8.14 22.67 8.30
C ASP A 38 8.03 21.25 7.77
N LEU A 39 7.12 20.47 8.34
CA LEU A 39 6.81 19.14 7.89
C LEU A 39 5.67 19.20 6.85
N THR A 40 5.98 18.86 5.61
CA THR A 40 5.05 18.98 4.47
C THR A 40 4.81 17.63 3.79
N PRO A 41 3.58 17.36 3.29
CA PRO A 41 3.27 16.09 2.62
C PRO A 41 3.79 16.05 1.17
N CYS A 42 3.86 17.20 0.49
CA CYS A 42 4.19 17.30 -0.93
C CYS A 42 5.07 18.52 -1.19
N PRO A 43 6.13 18.43 -2.01
CA PRO A 43 6.97 19.57 -2.34
C PRO A 43 6.31 20.58 -3.29
N TYR A 44 5.20 20.20 -3.94
CA TYR A 44 4.49 21.02 -4.94
C TYR A 44 3.30 21.78 -4.38
N MET A 45 3.05 21.71 -3.07
CA MET A 45 1.96 22.43 -2.42
C MET A 45 2.48 23.15 -1.17
N PRO A 46 1.96 24.34 -0.84
CA PRO A 46 2.36 25.11 0.33
C PRO A 46 1.64 24.62 1.61
N LEU A 47 1.48 23.30 1.76
CA LEU A 47 0.85 22.69 2.94
C LEU A 47 1.90 22.36 3.99
N SER A 48 1.64 22.75 5.24
CA SER A 48 2.46 22.39 6.39
C SER A 48 1.60 21.73 7.46
N ALA A 49 2.08 20.63 8.02
CA ALA A 49 1.50 19.98 9.19
C ALA A 49 1.96 20.63 10.51
N GLY A 50 2.94 21.54 10.45
CA GLY A 50 3.60 22.14 11.61
C GLY A 50 5.12 22.11 11.49
N ASN A 51 5.82 22.65 12.49
CA ASN A 51 7.28 22.71 12.51
C ASN A 51 7.86 21.66 13.47
N ILE A 52 8.85 20.90 13.01
CA ILE A 52 9.50 19.86 13.82
C ILE A 52 10.35 20.41 14.97
N ARG A 53 10.58 21.74 15.01
CA ARG A 53 11.24 22.41 16.13
C ARG A 53 10.29 22.65 17.30
N ASP A 54 8.99 22.67 17.05
CA ASP A 54 7.95 22.98 18.04
C ASP A 54 7.20 21.72 18.51
N ALA A 55 7.09 20.70 17.65
CA ALA A 55 6.42 19.43 17.94
C ALA A 55 7.21 18.24 17.38
N SER A 56 6.98 17.05 17.93
CA SER A 56 7.70 15.85 17.46
C SER A 56 7.27 15.47 16.04
N PHE A 57 8.21 14.94 15.25
CA PHE A 57 7.90 14.43 13.90
C PHE A 57 6.78 13.39 13.94
N VAL A 58 6.82 12.49 14.93
CA VAL A 58 5.84 11.40 15.07
C VAL A 58 4.45 11.98 15.32
N ASP A 59 4.32 12.94 16.23
CA ASP A 59 3.02 13.54 16.52
C ASP A 59 2.44 14.27 15.31
N LEU A 60 3.25 15.07 14.63
CA LEU A 60 2.83 15.78 13.42
C LEU A 60 2.43 14.80 12.32
N TRP A 61 3.23 13.76 12.10
CA TRP A 61 2.96 12.70 11.14
C TRP A 61 1.67 11.96 11.49
N GLU A 62 1.51 11.43 12.69
CA GLU A 62 0.39 10.57 13.05
C GLU A 62 -0.93 11.34 13.20
N ASN A 63 -0.89 12.56 13.73
CA ASN A 63 -2.10 13.23 14.23
C ASN A 63 -2.53 14.48 13.45
N SER A 64 -1.70 15.03 12.55
CA SER A 64 -2.11 16.25 11.83
C SER A 64 -3.24 15.99 10.82
N GLU A 65 -4.16 16.95 10.74
CA GLU A 65 -5.26 16.93 9.77
C GLU A 65 -4.75 16.89 8.32
N VAL A 66 -3.66 17.61 8.04
CA VAL A 66 -3.01 17.61 6.72
C VAL A 66 -2.63 16.18 6.34
N PHE A 67 -1.86 15.46 7.16
CA PHE A 67 -1.46 14.09 6.83
C PHE A 67 -2.64 13.11 6.80
N ASN A 68 -3.60 13.26 7.71
CA ASN A 68 -4.80 12.43 7.73
C ASN A 68 -5.66 12.61 6.47
N SER A 69 -5.73 13.82 5.90
CA SER A 69 -6.42 14.06 4.63
C SER A 69 -5.80 13.29 3.45
N PHE A 70 -4.50 13.01 3.50
CA PHE A 70 -3.85 12.17 2.48
C PHE A 70 -4.02 10.68 2.76
N ARG A 71 -4.00 10.24 4.02
CA ARG A 71 -4.17 8.81 4.37
C ARG A 71 -5.59 8.31 4.19
N TYR A 72 -6.55 9.19 4.45
CA TYR A 72 -7.98 8.91 4.41
C TYR A 72 -8.64 9.97 3.53
N PRO A 73 -8.34 9.97 2.22
CA PRO A 73 -8.83 11.01 1.32
C PRO A 73 -10.35 10.94 1.14
N HIS A 74 -10.99 12.09 1.19
CA HIS A 74 -12.36 12.27 0.73
C HIS A 74 -12.33 13.01 -0.60
N LEU A 75 -12.06 12.27 -1.68
CA LEU A 75 -11.95 12.85 -3.02
C LEU A 75 -13.31 13.38 -3.50
N LYS A 76 -13.30 14.55 -4.13
CA LYS A 76 -14.49 15.20 -4.71
C LYS A 76 -14.53 15.02 -6.24
N GLY A 77 -15.62 15.53 -6.84
CA GLY A 77 -15.86 15.51 -8.28
C GLY A 77 -15.77 14.09 -8.88
N LYS A 78 -15.32 13.99 -10.14
CA LYS A 78 -15.20 12.69 -10.82
C LYS A 78 -14.26 11.72 -10.10
N CYS A 79 -13.30 12.22 -9.32
CA CYS A 79 -12.38 11.36 -8.58
C CYS A 79 -13.04 10.66 -7.39
N GLY A 80 -14.05 11.28 -6.76
CA GLY A 80 -14.85 10.68 -5.68
C GLY A 80 -15.67 9.49 -6.16
N ASP A 81 -16.26 9.59 -7.36
CA ASP A 81 -17.12 8.56 -7.96
C ASP A 81 -16.35 7.54 -8.81
N CYS A 82 -15.03 7.69 -8.95
CA CYS A 82 -14.20 6.86 -9.81
C CYS A 82 -14.01 5.44 -9.26
N GLU A 83 -14.30 4.44 -10.08
CA GLU A 83 -14.06 3.02 -9.75
C GLU A 83 -12.57 2.73 -9.49
N TYR A 84 -11.64 3.55 -9.99
CA TYR A 84 -10.19 3.40 -9.78
C TYR A 84 -9.63 4.23 -8.62
N SER A 85 -10.48 4.90 -7.84
CA SER A 85 -10.07 5.84 -6.77
C SER A 85 -9.11 5.20 -5.76
N GLU A 86 -9.35 3.96 -5.34
CA GLU A 86 -8.52 3.22 -4.37
C GLU A 86 -7.10 2.87 -4.86
N ILE A 87 -6.91 2.81 -6.18
CA ILE A 87 -5.64 2.36 -6.78
C ILE A 87 -4.89 3.48 -7.50
N CYS A 88 -5.54 4.60 -7.74
CA CYS A 88 -5.00 5.72 -8.50
C CYS A 88 -4.96 6.98 -7.64
N GLY A 89 -6.11 7.47 -7.16
CA GLY A 89 -6.24 8.72 -6.41
C GLY A 89 -5.77 10.01 -7.10
N GLY A 90 -4.99 9.95 -8.19
CA GLY A 90 -4.43 11.09 -8.91
C GLY A 90 -3.37 11.88 -8.11
N CYS A 91 -2.81 12.91 -8.75
CA CYS A 91 -1.94 13.86 -8.08
C CYS A 91 -2.80 14.87 -7.31
N ARG A 92 -2.53 15.10 -6.02
CA ARG A 92 -3.28 16.08 -5.22
C ARG A 92 -2.78 17.52 -5.41
N ALA A 93 -1.59 17.71 -5.97
CA ALA A 93 -1.07 19.04 -6.30
C ALA A 93 -1.75 19.69 -7.50
N ARG A 94 -2.31 18.90 -8.43
CA ARG A 94 -3.06 19.43 -9.58
C ARG A 94 -4.36 20.13 -9.18
N PRO A 95 -5.32 19.46 -8.50
CA PRO A 95 -6.55 20.12 -8.06
C PRO A 95 -6.27 21.27 -7.10
N TYR A 96 -5.18 21.20 -6.32
CA TYR A 96 -4.75 22.35 -5.53
C TYR A 96 -4.38 23.57 -6.38
N VAL A 97 -3.63 23.40 -7.46
CA VAL A 97 -3.26 24.51 -8.36
C VAL A 97 -4.48 25.05 -9.11
N ASP A 98 -5.38 24.16 -9.53
CA ASP A 98 -6.54 24.55 -10.35
C ASP A 98 -7.67 25.17 -9.51
N HIS A 99 -7.94 24.65 -8.30
CA HIS A 99 -9.11 25.00 -7.49
C HIS A 99 -8.79 25.47 -6.06
N GLY A 100 -7.54 25.35 -5.61
CA GLY A 100 -7.16 25.64 -4.23
C GLY A 100 -7.50 24.54 -3.22
N ASP A 101 -8.08 23.43 -3.68
CA ASP A 101 -8.46 22.29 -2.85
C ASP A 101 -7.76 21.01 -3.33
N TRP A 102 -6.86 20.46 -2.51
CA TRP A 102 -6.09 19.27 -2.87
C TRP A 102 -6.92 17.98 -2.88
N MET A 103 -8.14 17.99 -2.33
CA MET A 103 -9.10 16.88 -2.40
C MET A 103 -10.03 16.95 -3.61
N ASP A 104 -9.95 18.01 -4.43
CA ASP A 104 -10.78 18.14 -5.62
C ASP A 104 -10.39 17.17 -6.75
N GLU A 105 -11.17 17.18 -7.82
CA GLU A 105 -10.93 16.37 -9.00
C GLU A 105 -9.73 16.84 -9.84
N ASP A 106 -8.97 15.89 -10.39
CA ASP A 106 -7.88 16.20 -11.33
C ASP A 106 -8.49 16.42 -12.73
N GLU A 107 -8.70 17.69 -13.12
CA GLU A 107 -9.24 18.05 -14.44
C GLU A 107 -8.39 17.51 -15.60
N TRP A 108 -7.09 17.32 -15.38
CA TRP A 108 -6.15 16.85 -16.40
C TRP A 108 -6.27 15.34 -16.64
N CYS A 109 -6.97 14.63 -15.75
CA CYS A 109 -7.32 13.23 -15.97
C CYS A 109 -8.34 13.10 -17.11
N LEU A 110 -7.90 12.59 -18.25
CA LEU A 110 -8.73 12.34 -19.44
C LEU A 110 -9.76 11.22 -19.27
N TYR A 111 -9.80 10.57 -18.10
CA TYR A 111 -10.70 9.47 -17.83
C TYR A 111 -12.00 9.96 -17.19
N THR A 112 -13.11 9.58 -17.79
CA THR A 112 -14.46 9.77 -17.23
C THR A 112 -14.91 8.49 -16.54
N PRO A 113 -15.21 8.53 -15.22
CA PRO A 113 -15.77 7.39 -14.49
C PRO A 113 -16.99 6.81 -15.18
N LYS A 114 -17.07 5.48 -15.24
CA LYS A 114 -18.24 4.79 -15.80
C LYS A 114 -19.24 4.37 -14.71
N GLY A 115 -18.88 4.59 -13.45
CA GLY A 115 -19.58 4.04 -12.30
C GLY A 115 -19.31 2.55 -12.12
N GLY A 116 -19.72 2.00 -10.98
CA GLY A 116 -19.50 0.61 -10.62
C GLY A 116 -18.78 0.46 -9.29
N GLU A 117 -18.45 -0.78 -8.94
CA GLU A 117 -17.71 -1.06 -7.71
C GLU A 117 -16.27 -0.56 -7.80
N LYS A 118 -15.77 -0.02 -6.68
CA LYS A 118 -14.37 0.39 -6.57
C LYS A 118 -13.47 -0.82 -6.78
N VAL A 119 -12.54 -0.69 -7.71
CA VAL A 119 -11.49 -1.66 -8.01
C VAL A 119 -10.65 -1.88 -6.76
N GLN A 120 -10.87 -3.04 -6.14
CA GLN A 120 -10.03 -3.53 -5.06
C GLN A 120 -8.81 -4.21 -5.69
N VAL A 121 -7.62 -3.63 -5.51
CA VAL A 121 -6.40 -4.39 -5.75
C VAL A 121 -6.20 -5.34 -4.59
N ALA A 122 -5.91 -6.60 -4.94
CA ALA A 122 -5.57 -7.66 -4.01
C ALA A 122 -4.37 -7.28 -3.13
N PHE A 123 -4.61 -6.59 -2.02
CA PHE A 123 -3.61 -6.42 -0.98
C PHE A 123 -3.62 -7.67 -0.12
N ASN A 124 -2.52 -8.41 -0.14
CA ASN A 124 -2.37 -9.57 0.74
C ASN A 124 -3.50 -10.62 0.54
N VAL A 125 -4.02 -10.76 -0.69
CA VAL A 125 -5.02 -11.79 -1.02
C VAL A 125 -4.28 -13.08 -1.34
N THR A 126 -4.71 -14.16 -0.70
CA THR A 126 -4.27 -15.51 -1.02
C THR A 126 -4.85 -15.91 -2.37
N GLU A 127 -3.99 -16.10 -3.36
CA GLU A 127 -4.37 -16.67 -4.65
C GLU A 127 -4.64 -18.19 -4.45
N PRO A 128 -5.57 -18.79 -5.21
CA PRO A 128 -5.75 -20.25 -5.19
C PRO A 128 -4.43 -20.92 -5.57
N SER A 129 -3.99 -21.86 -4.74
CA SER A 129 -2.78 -22.65 -4.93
C SER A 129 -3.16 -24.12 -5.07
N SER A 130 -2.44 -24.86 -5.90
CA SER A 130 -2.56 -26.33 -6.00
C SER A 130 -1.85 -27.05 -4.84
N VAL A 131 -1.26 -26.31 -3.91
CA VAL A 131 -0.49 -26.83 -2.79
C VAL A 131 -1.34 -26.80 -1.53
N GLU A 132 -1.48 -27.95 -0.88
CA GLU A 132 -2.18 -28.08 0.39
C GLU A 132 -1.28 -27.64 1.55
N TRP A 133 -1.88 -27.27 2.68
CA TRP A 133 -1.14 -26.91 3.88
C TRP A 133 -1.45 -27.88 5.01
N GLU A 134 -0.41 -28.39 5.66
CA GLU A 134 -0.58 -29.13 6.90
C GLU A 134 -1.06 -28.18 8.01
N ALA A 135 -1.94 -28.65 8.90
CA ALA A 135 -2.49 -27.87 10.01
C ALA A 135 -1.41 -27.20 10.89
N ALA A 136 -0.27 -27.86 11.09
CA ALA A 136 0.87 -27.29 11.83
C ALA A 136 1.51 -26.10 11.10
N ALA A 137 1.63 -26.18 9.77
CA ALA A 137 2.14 -25.11 8.92
C ALA A 137 1.18 -23.91 8.87
N GLU A 138 -0.14 -24.16 8.77
CA GLU A 138 -1.16 -23.10 8.84
C GLU A 138 -1.13 -22.36 10.17
N LYS A 139 -1.03 -23.10 11.28
CA LYS A 139 -0.93 -22.53 12.62
C LYS A 139 0.35 -21.70 12.79
N ARG A 140 1.43 -22.03 12.09
CA ARG A 140 2.65 -21.23 12.08
C ARG A 140 2.46 -19.95 11.26
N LEU A 141 1.86 -20.06 10.07
CA LEU A 141 1.57 -18.92 9.21
C LEU A 141 0.67 -17.89 9.92
N SER A 142 -0.31 -18.32 10.71
CA SER A 142 -1.21 -17.42 11.45
C SER A 142 -0.50 -16.59 12.54
N ARG A 143 0.67 -17.02 13.02
CA ARG A 143 1.50 -16.26 13.98
C ARG A 143 2.29 -15.12 13.34
N ILE A 144 2.43 -15.11 12.02
CA ILE A 144 3.07 -14.02 11.29
C ILE A 144 2.15 -12.79 11.33
N PRO A 145 2.67 -11.55 11.45
CA PRO A 145 1.87 -10.34 11.39
C PRO A 145 0.95 -10.33 10.16
N TYR A 146 -0.31 -9.95 10.34
CA TYR A 146 -1.34 -10.14 9.31
C TYR A 146 -0.95 -9.56 7.95
N PHE A 147 -0.31 -8.38 7.93
CA PHE A 147 0.10 -7.67 6.71
C PHE A 147 1.24 -8.36 5.94
N LEU A 148 1.94 -9.33 6.53
CA LEU A 148 2.97 -10.14 5.87
C LEU A 148 2.47 -11.52 5.45
N ARG A 149 1.34 -11.99 6.00
CA ARG A 149 0.90 -13.39 5.88
C ARG A 149 0.76 -13.86 4.44
N ALA A 150 0.10 -13.11 3.56
CA ALA A 150 -0.08 -13.56 2.18
C ALA A 150 1.19 -13.42 1.36
N MET A 151 2.06 -12.44 1.64
CA MET A 151 3.40 -12.40 1.04
C MET A 151 4.19 -13.67 1.39
N VAL A 152 4.18 -14.06 2.67
CA VAL A 152 4.86 -15.27 3.13
C VAL A 152 4.22 -16.52 2.53
N LYS A 153 2.89 -16.66 2.61
CA LYS A 153 2.14 -17.78 2.03
C LYS A 153 2.43 -17.94 0.54
N LYS A 154 2.36 -16.86 -0.24
CA LYS A 154 2.68 -16.85 -1.67
C LYS A 154 4.13 -17.24 -1.94
N GLY A 155 5.08 -16.76 -1.13
CA GLY A 155 6.48 -17.13 -1.26
C GLY A 155 6.73 -18.62 -1.03
N VAL A 156 6.06 -19.20 -0.03
CA VAL A 156 6.16 -20.62 0.33
C VAL A 156 5.48 -21.50 -0.72
N GLU A 157 4.25 -21.15 -1.15
CA GLU A 157 3.52 -21.88 -2.18
C GLU A 157 4.25 -21.87 -3.51
N ARG A 158 4.79 -20.72 -3.92
CA ARG A 158 5.62 -20.64 -5.14
C ARG A 158 6.81 -21.57 -5.06
N HIS A 159 7.52 -21.59 -3.93
CA HIS A 159 8.65 -22.50 -3.75
C HIS A 159 8.21 -23.97 -3.79
N ALA A 160 7.10 -24.30 -3.14
CA ALA A 160 6.55 -25.66 -3.16
C ALA A 160 6.21 -26.10 -4.59
N VAL A 161 5.53 -25.26 -5.39
CA VAL A 161 5.25 -25.53 -6.80
C VAL A 161 6.55 -25.70 -7.61
N GLU A 162 7.54 -24.82 -7.44
CA GLU A 162 8.84 -24.89 -8.13
C GLU A 162 9.63 -26.15 -7.81
N GLN A 163 9.44 -26.73 -6.61
CA GLN A 163 10.08 -27.97 -6.17
C GLN A 163 9.20 -29.22 -6.35
N GLY A 164 8.00 -29.08 -6.93
CA GLY A 164 7.06 -30.19 -7.06
C GLY A 164 6.50 -30.73 -5.73
N ILE A 165 6.53 -29.91 -4.68
CA ILE A 165 5.97 -30.23 -3.36
C ILE A 165 4.47 -29.93 -3.36
N SER A 166 3.65 -30.95 -3.07
CA SER A 166 2.18 -30.83 -3.04
C SER A 166 1.61 -30.41 -1.68
N VAL A 167 2.37 -30.56 -0.59
CA VAL A 167 1.93 -30.21 0.76
C VAL A 167 2.99 -29.37 1.48
N VAL A 168 2.62 -28.18 1.93
CA VAL A 168 3.45 -27.33 2.78
C VAL A 168 3.44 -27.87 4.21
N THR A 169 4.60 -28.33 4.67
CA THR A 169 4.80 -28.81 6.04
C THR A 169 5.48 -27.75 6.92
N ILE A 170 5.49 -27.99 8.23
CA ILE A 170 6.20 -27.12 9.18
C ILE A 170 7.72 -27.13 8.96
N GLU A 171 8.29 -28.24 8.49
CA GLU A 171 9.72 -28.40 8.18
C GLU A 171 10.10 -27.53 6.99
N LEU A 172 9.28 -27.53 5.92
CA LEU A 172 9.50 -26.66 4.76
C LEU A 172 9.49 -25.18 5.16
N MET A 173 8.54 -24.79 6.01
CA MET A 173 8.47 -23.44 6.57
C MET A 173 9.71 -23.06 7.38
N GLU A 174 10.28 -24.00 8.14
CA GLU A 174 11.50 -23.78 8.93
C GLU A 174 12.75 -23.73 8.05
N GLU A 175 12.83 -24.57 7.02
CA GLU A 175 13.90 -24.55 6.01
C GLU A 175 13.94 -23.20 5.30
N LEU A 176 12.80 -22.73 4.78
CA LEU A 176 12.71 -21.44 4.09
C LEU A 176 13.05 -20.27 5.01
N ARG A 177 12.62 -20.32 6.27
CA ARG A 177 13.01 -19.35 7.30
C ARG A 177 14.52 -19.34 7.52
N LYS A 178 15.15 -20.51 7.70
CA LYS A 178 16.60 -20.64 7.90
C LYS A 178 17.39 -20.19 6.68
N ARG A 179 16.91 -20.49 5.47
CA ARG A 179 17.53 -20.02 4.23
C ARG A 179 17.52 -18.49 4.14
N ARG A 180 16.48 -17.83 4.64
CA ARG A 180 16.34 -16.37 4.59
C ARG A 180 17.04 -15.62 5.73
N PHE A 181 17.00 -16.16 6.95
CA PHE A 181 17.44 -15.47 8.18
C PHE A 181 18.55 -16.20 8.95
N GLY A 182 19.05 -17.32 8.42
CA GLY A 182 20.02 -18.17 9.12
C GLY A 182 19.48 -18.70 10.44
N ASN A 183 20.30 -18.67 11.49
CA ASN A 183 19.93 -19.06 12.85
C ASN A 183 19.21 -17.93 13.62
N GLU A 184 19.17 -16.72 13.08
CA GLU A 184 18.53 -15.60 13.75
C GLU A 184 17.00 -15.72 13.64
N LYS A 185 16.29 -15.28 14.68
CA LYS A 185 14.83 -15.13 14.58
C LYS A 185 14.54 -13.87 13.79
N PRO A 186 13.55 -13.86 12.87
CA PRO A 186 13.13 -12.61 12.25
C PRO A 186 12.63 -11.68 13.35
N VAL A 187 13.44 -10.68 13.67
CA VAL A 187 13.13 -9.69 14.69
C VAL A 187 12.23 -8.65 14.05
N PHE A 188 10.92 -8.86 14.18
CA PHE A 188 9.97 -7.79 13.94
C PHE A 188 9.78 -7.05 15.28
N LYS A 189 10.54 -5.98 15.50
CA LYS A 189 10.25 -5.03 16.58
C LYS A 189 9.05 -4.20 16.12
N PHE A 190 7.90 -4.48 16.68
CA PHE A 190 6.75 -3.58 16.65
C PHE A 190 6.62 -2.97 18.03
#